data_AF-A0A951CRP7-F1
#
_entry.id   AF-A0A951CRP7-F1
#
_cell.length_a   1.000
_cell.length_b   1.000
_cell.length_c   1.000
_cell.angle_alpha   90.00
_cell.angle_beta   90.00
_cell.angle_gamma   90.00
#
_symmetry.space_group_name_H-M   'P 1'
#
loop_
_entity.id
_entity.type
_entity.pdbx_description
1 polymer ?
#
loop_
_entity_poly.entity_id
_entity_poly.type
_entity_poly.pdbx_seq_one_letter_code
_entity_poly.pdbx_strand_id
1 'polypeptide(L)'
;MKCRRLTNHSIVSLIDGEAAKVRCRTCYSDHDYRREQAPPSKKDLKKAELFNQVLTAAAPAAAGDRPADSPAETPAEEAVETKKTRRKKP
;
A
#
# COMPACT_ATOMS: atom_id res chain seq x y z
N MET A 1 27.56 6.01 -6.36
CA MET A 1 26.85 4.87 -6.99
C MET A 1 25.78 4.36 -6.02
N LYS A 2 24.48 4.40 -6.35
CA LYS A 2 23.40 3.89 -5.46
C LYS A 2 23.07 2.44 -5.85
N CYS A 3 23.67 1.44 -5.18
CA CYS A 3 23.26 0.05 -5.36
C CYS A 3 21.80 -0.12 -4.85
N ARG A 4 20.90 -0.64 -5.71
CA ARG A 4 19.45 -0.77 -5.46
C ARG A 4 18.98 -2.24 -5.37
N ARG A 5 19.89 -3.21 -5.55
CA ARG A 5 19.56 -4.64 -5.61
C ARG A 5 19.56 -5.23 -4.20
N LEU A 6 18.42 -5.68 -3.70
CA LEU A 6 18.29 -6.18 -2.32
C LEU A 6 19.08 -7.49 -2.07
N THR A 7 19.05 -8.42 -3.04
CA THR A 7 19.60 -9.77 -2.89
C THR A 7 21.07 -9.93 -3.29
N ASN A 8 21.71 -8.89 -3.82
CA ASN A 8 23.07 -8.95 -4.38
C ASN A 8 24.11 -8.22 -3.49
N HIS A 9 24.07 -8.51 -2.19
CA HIS A 9 25.02 -7.99 -1.22
C HIS A 9 25.50 -9.08 -0.25
N SER A 10 26.71 -8.95 0.29
CA SER A 10 27.22 -9.75 1.43
C SER A 10 27.24 -8.89 2.69
N ILE A 11 26.84 -9.46 3.83
CA ILE A 11 26.86 -8.77 5.12
C ILE A 11 28.32 -8.58 5.56
N VAL A 12 28.69 -7.34 5.88
CA VAL A 12 30.06 -6.99 6.34
C VAL A 12 30.09 -6.80 7.85
N SER A 13 29.01 -6.26 8.43
CA SER A 13 28.87 -6.08 9.87
C SER A 13 27.44 -6.30 10.35
N LEU A 14 27.33 -6.81 11.58
CA LEU A 14 26.09 -6.98 12.33
C LEU A 14 26.13 -6.07 13.57
N ILE A 15 25.02 -5.44 13.91
CA ILE A 15 24.80 -4.69 15.15
C ILE A 15 23.47 -5.17 15.73
N ASP A 16 23.46 -5.57 16.99
CA ASP A 16 22.27 -6.09 17.69
C ASP A 16 21.54 -7.22 16.95
N GLY A 17 22.29 -8.03 16.20
CA GLY A 17 21.76 -9.12 15.38
C GLY A 17 21.18 -8.69 14.02
N GLU A 18 21.20 -7.40 13.68
CA GLU A 18 20.78 -6.87 12.38
C GLU A 18 21.99 -6.48 11.52
N ALA A 19 21.88 -6.64 10.20
CA ALA A 19 22.90 -6.17 9.26
C ALA A 19 22.99 -4.63 9.29
N ALA A 20 24.17 -4.11 9.61
CA ALA A 20 24.43 -2.67 9.61
C ALA A 20 25.02 -2.20 8.27
N LYS A 21 26.12 -2.83 7.84
CA LYS A 21 26.76 -2.57 6.54
C LYS A 21 26.81 -3.81 5.66
N VAL A 22 26.66 -3.57 4.36
CA VAL A 22 26.64 -4.60 3.32
C VAL A 22 27.53 -4.19 2.15
N ARG A 23 28.22 -5.17 1.56
CA ARG A 23 29.03 -4.99 0.35
C ARG A 23 28.27 -5.47 -0.87
N CYS A 24 28.03 -4.59 -1.83
CA CYS A 24 27.31 -4.94 -3.07
C CYS A 24 28.25 -5.76 -3.99
N ARG A 25 27.87 -6.97 -4.45
CA ARG A 25 28.74 -7.74 -5.37
C ARG A 25 28.72 -7.22 -6.81
N THR A 26 27.91 -6.20 -7.10
CA THR A 26 27.87 -5.53 -8.41
C THR A 26 28.81 -4.32 -8.46
N CYS A 27 28.78 -3.45 -7.45
CA CYS A 27 29.63 -2.23 -7.42
C CYS A 27 30.78 -2.30 -6.42
N TYR A 28 30.97 -3.45 -5.76
CA TYR A 28 32.09 -3.80 -4.87
C TYR A 28 32.37 -2.82 -3.72
N SER A 29 31.45 -1.91 -3.46
CA SER A 29 31.52 -0.88 -2.42
C SER A 29 30.61 -1.25 -1.25
N ASP A 30 30.99 -0.74 -0.09
CA ASP A 30 30.26 -0.91 1.16
C ASP A 30 29.20 0.18 1.31
N HIS A 31 28.00 -0.21 1.73
CA HIS A 31 26.84 0.65 1.90
C HIS A 31 26.06 0.26 3.16
N ASP A 32 25.24 1.17 3.67
CA ASP A 32 24.34 0.86 4.76
C ASP A 32 23.20 -0.06 4.30
N TYR A 33 22.79 -0.96 5.17
CA TYR A 33 21.72 -1.91 4.89
C TYR A 33 20.35 -1.21 4.83
N ARG A 34 19.57 -1.50 3.78
CA ARG A 34 18.26 -0.88 3.50
C ARG A 34 17.04 -1.69 3.97
N ARG A 35 17.25 -2.75 4.76
CA ARG A 35 16.18 -3.56 5.39
C ARG A 35 15.06 -3.98 4.44
N GLU A 36 15.46 -4.46 3.27
CA GLU A 36 14.52 -4.95 2.24
C GLU A 36 13.33 -4.02 1.95
N GLN A 37 13.51 -2.71 2.16
CA GLN A 37 12.52 -1.69 1.83
C GLN A 37 12.41 -1.61 0.31
N ALA A 38 11.54 -2.45 -0.26
CA ALA A 38 11.13 -2.32 -1.63
C ALA A 38 10.43 -0.97 -1.77
N PRO A 39 10.80 -0.14 -2.77
CA PRO A 39 10.12 1.11 -3.00
C PRO A 39 8.62 0.83 -3.19
N PRO A 40 7.71 1.59 -2.55
CA PRO A 40 6.28 1.32 -2.62
C PRO A 40 5.84 1.26 -4.08
N SER A 41 5.04 0.25 -4.42
CA SER A 41 4.61 0.09 -5.79
C SER A 41 3.72 1.26 -6.20
N LYS A 42 3.66 1.58 -7.50
CA LYS A 42 2.77 2.65 -8.01
C LYS A 42 1.30 2.45 -7.60
N LYS A 43 0.88 1.20 -7.34
CA LYS A 43 -0.46 0.87 -6.86
C LYS A 43 -0.65 1.22 -5.39
N ASP A 44 0.38 1.05 -4.57
CA ASP A 44 0.32 1.34 -3.14
C ASP A 44 0.34 2.85 -2.88
N LEU A 45 1.03 3.62 -3.73
CA LEU A 45 0.94 5.08 -3.72
C LEU A 45 -0.47 5.59 -4.03
N LYS A 46 -1.14 5.01 -5.04
CA LYS A 46 -2.54 5.36 -5.36
C LYS A 46 -3.51 4.97 -4.25
N LYS A 47 -3.32 3.82 -3.62
CA LYS A 47 -4.14 3.43 -2.45
C LYS A 47 -3.93 4.41 -1.31
N ALA A 48 -2.69 4.78 -0.98
CA ALA A 48 -2.40 5.75 0.07
C ALA A 48 -3.06 7.11 -0.20
N GLU A 49 -3.05 7.57 -1.44
CA GLU A 49 -3.75 8.79 -1.85
C GLU A 49 -5.27 8.70 -1.63
N LEU A 50 -5.90 7.59 -2.06
CA LEU A 50 -7.33 7.35 -1.83
C LEU A 50 -7.67 7.22 -0.33
N PHE A 51 -6.83 6.56 0.46
CA PHE A 51 -7.00 6.47 1.91
C PHE A 51 -6.96 7.85 2.56
N ASN A 52 -6.04 8.73 2.14
CA ASN A 52 -5.98 10.10 2.64
C ASN A 52 -7.23 10.90 2.26
N GLN A 53 -7.76 10.72 1.04
CA GLN A 53 -9.01 11.36 0.63
C GLN A 53 -10.21 10.91 1.47
N VAL A 54 -10.32 9.60 1.74
CA VAL A 54 -11.39 9.06 2.60
C VAL A 54 -11.24 9.53 4.03
N LEU A 55 -10.03 9.52 4.60
CA LEU A 55 -9.80 10.01 5.97
C LEU A 55 -10.12 11.50 6.11
N THR A 56 -9.85 12.29 5.08
CA THR A 56 -10.20 13.72 5.07
C THR A 56 -11.72 13.91 4.97
N ALA A 57 -12.41 13.11 4.15
CA ALA A 57 -13.86 13.15 4.00
C ALA A 57 -14.63 12.54 5.18
N ALA A 58 -14.03 11.58 5.89
CA ALA A 58 -14.60 10.86 7.02
C ALA A 58 -14.17 11.45 8.38
N ALA A 59 -13.40 12.54 8.39
CA ALA A 59 -13.16 13.29 9.61
C ALA A 59 -14.53 13.74 10.15
N PRO A 60 -14.96 13.28 11.34
CA PRO A 60 -16.20 13.77 11.92
C PRO A 60 -16.00 15.26 12.17
N ALA A 61 -16.79 16.08 11.50
CA ALA A 61 -16.96 17.47 11.89
C ALA A 61 -17.21 17.48 13.40
N ALA A 62 -16.37 18.22 14.13
CA ALA A 62 -16.55 18.44 15.55
C ALA A 62 -18.03 18.74 15.82
N ALA A 63 -18.59 18.02 16.79
CA ALA A 63 -19.98 18.07 17.19
C ALA A 63 -20.54 19.50 17.16
N GLY A 64 -21.50 19.74 16.28
CA GLY A 64 -22.19 21.02 16.14
C GLY A 64 -23.28 20.93 15.08
N ASP A 65 -24.51 20.81 15.55
CA ASP A 65 -25.78 20.90 14.82
C ASP A 65 -26.29 19.66 14.06
N ARG A 66 -27.17 18.90 14.74
CA ARG A 66 -28.17 18.02 14.11
C ARG A 66 -29.50 18.79 14.07
N PRO A 67 -30.12 18.99 12.90
CA PRO A 67 -31.57 19.04 12.84
C PRO A 67 -32.08 17.61 12.62
N ALA A 68 -32.98 17.20 13.52
CA ALA A 68 -33.77 15.99 13.37
C ALA A 68 -34.84 16.22 12.30
N ASP A 69 -34.95 15.32 11.32
CA ASP A 69 -36.25 14.88 10.83
C ASP A 69 -36.12 13.53 10.10
N SER A 70 -36.96 12.58 10.49
CA SER A 70 -37.24 11.31 9.81
C SER A 70 -38.68 11.00 10.22
N PRO A 71 -39.58 10.52 9.34
CA PRO A 71 -39.46 9.15 8.84
C PRO A 71 -40.07 8.81 7.45
N ALA A 72 -39.70 7.61 6.96
CA ALA A 72 -40.39 6.72 5.99
C ALA A 72 -40.41 7.19 4.51
N GLU A 73 -40.27 6.36 3.46
CA GLU A 73 -40.75 4.99 3.20
C GLU A 73 -39.82 4.22 2.23
N THR A 74 -39.75 2.90 2.36
CA THR A 74 -39.30 1.93 1.32
C THR A 74 -40.54 1.33 0.64
N PRO A 75 -40.56 0.88 -0.64
CA PRO A 75 -39.99 -0.44 -1.02
C PRO A 75 -39.63 -0.68 -2.52
N ALA A 76 -39.17 -1.93 -2.80
CA ALA A 76 -39.14 -2.71 -4.08
C ALA A 76 -37.84 -2.65 -4.95
N GLU A 77 -37.05 -3.74 -5.05
CA GLU A 77 -37.05 -4.82 -6.10
C GLU A 77 -36.53 -4.32 -7.47
N GLU A 78 -35.73 -4.97 -8.33
CA GLU A 78 -35.09 -6.29 -8.47
C GLU A 78 -34.11 -6.19 -9.68
N ALA A 79 -33.15 -7.14 -9.80
CA ALA A 79 -32.41 -7.54 -11.02
C ALA A 79 -31.36 -6.56 -11.61
N VAL A 80 -30.22 -6.95 -12.18
CA VAL A 80 -30.02 -8.01 -13.19
C VAL A 80 -28.57 -8.55 -13.15
N GLU A 81 -28.49 -9.87 -13.15
CA GLU A 81 -27.35 -10.74 -13.44
C GLU A 81 -26.76 -10.51 -14.85
N THR A 82 -25.43 -10.38 -14.99
CA THR A 82 -24.76 -10.57 -16.29
C THR A 82 -23.70 -11.67 -16.26
N LYS A 83 -23.87 -12.56 -17.23
CA LYS A 83 -23.29 -13.89 -17.40
C LYS A 83 -21.80 -13.88 -17.75
N LYS A 84 -21.13 -14.92 -17.25
CA LYS A 84 -20.01 -15.70 -17.82
C LYS A 84 -19.55 -15.31 -19.24
N THR A 85 -18.24 -15.14 -19.43
CA THR A 85 -17.43 -16.03 -20.30
C THR A 85 -15.92 -15.91 -20.00
N ARG A 86 -15.40 -16.79 -19.14
CA ARG A 86 -13.94 -17.00 -19.02
C ARG A 86 -13.53 -18.04 -20.07
N ARG A 87 -13.12 -17.58 -21.26
CA ARG A 87 -12.45 -18.43 -22.26
C ARG A 87 -11.08 -18.85 -21.71
N LYS A 88 -10.91 -20.13 -21.42
CA LYS A 88 -9.62 -20.78 -21.17
C LYS A 88 -8.99 -21.03 -22.55
N LYS A 89 -7.93 -20.30 -22.89
CA LYS A 89 -7.17 -20.51 -24.13
C LYS A 89 -6.11 -21.60 -23.86
N PRO A 90 -5.93 -22.57 -24.77
CA PRO A 90 -5.03 -23.72 -24.59
C PRO A 90 -3.57 -23.30 -24.39
#